data_AF-A0A1V4QZS4-F1
#
_entry.id   AF-A0A1V4QZS4-F1
#
_cell.length_a   1.000
_cell.length_b   1.000
_cell.length_c   1.000
_cell.angle_alpha   90.00
_cell.angle_beta   90.00
_cell.angle_gamma   90.00
#
_symmetry.space_group_name_H-M   'P 1'
#
loop_
_entity.id
_entity.type
_entity.pdbx_description
1 polymer ?
#
loop_
_entity_poly.entity_id
_entity_poly.type
_entity_poly.pdbx_seq_one_letter_code
_entity_poly.pdbx_strand_id
1 'polypeptide(L)'
;MNRLHLLACTAALILALAGARPSAAETVYLRDGRKLVGKVTREGQKVKVEMALGTVLIDAAEVIYIGKAGTPTQPTAVVPRPEPAEQTSPICPSVRWNQGQVTLPEPVVFMLARRVELLPPGMVTEGTRRELAQWRAMAHDRKRKCGALWLSRDDQRRRRAVFEQKLRQAADKVRQANRIYGRTRADRRRKRKLQAEALELLRAAAKVWPDSLIGEFLLACVELRAGEYQKAELHFRRCAQAAPLVAAFHQGRGLALSGLKRPLRALEEFAISLRLRDETYQTLKALQDAIAQVPGTSLNHPACRRARDLLNRYEQPPARYRTYSRGIPWLMPGKVWTSRNDSLPLPPYDRLVARQTIGVPVGPCTLLVDATATSGAELAYVQLSPEALLPARASRASSYRPAKGKLPLPLTTFTVPGARFKPVDLAKPAALKVGQRLIVRAANSYRQMGTGIRTGEVKVLSVGPDGVQLSGGLLPGEAMGVAFAGQTFAGLLTARDDPQAPGGGSSVFVSPTVLAEWAARAKRSFARRSSYGYSRGPRLKADAIKASSDSPVFLVHLLFGERPPVSLTK
;
A
#
# COMPACT_ATOMS: atom_id res chain seq x y z
N MET A 1 -23.72 -76.10 13.06
CA MET A 1 -22.61 -76.06 12.08
C MET A 1 -22.61 -74.75 11.27
N ASN A 2 -22.50 -73.56 11.91
CA ASN A 2 -22.54 -72.28 11.18
C ASN A 2 -21.74 -71.14 11.86
N ARG A 3 -20.63 -71.46 12.54
CA ARG A 3 -19.73 -70.45 13.13
C ARG A 3 -18.27 -70.52 12.67
N LEU A 4 -17.92 -71.49 11.81
CA LEU A 4 -16.56 -71.65 11.28
C LEU A 4 -16.33 -71.00 9.90
N HIS A 5 -17.38 -70.59 9.17
CA HIS A 5 -17.21 -69.93 7.87
C HIS A 5 -17.04 -68.40 7.93
N LEU A 6 -17.38 -67.74 9.05
CA LEU A 6 -17.30 -66.27 9.14
C LEU A 6 -15.90 -65.75 9.51
N LEU A 7 -15.03 -66.61 10.05
CA LEU A 7 -13.66 -66.26 10.42
C LEU A 7 -12.64 -66.45 9.28
N ALA A 8 -12.96 -67.27 8.27
CA ALA A 8 -12.10 -67.44 7.09
C ALA A 8 -12.19 -66.26 6.10
N CYS A 9 -13.35 -65.59 5.99
CA CYS A 9 -13.52 -64.45 5.09
C CYS A 9 -12.96 -63.13 5.62
N THR A 10 -12.71 -63.01 6.94
CA THR A 10 -12.14 -61.78 7.53
C THR A 10 -10.60 -61.79 7.53
N ALA A 11 -9.95 -62.95 7.52
CA ALA A 11 -8.50 -63.05 7.38
C ALA A 11 -7.99 -62.81 5.94
N ALA A 12 -8.77 -63.16 4.91
CA ALA A 12 -8.41 -62.92 3.51
C ALA A 12 -8.55 -61.45 3.08
N LEU A 13 -9.40 -60.65 3.75
CA LEU A 13 -9.58 -59.23 3.43
C LEU A 13 -8.54 -58.32 4.12
N ILE A 14 -7.88 -58.79 5.18
CA ILE A 14 -6.88 -58.01 5.93
C ILE A 14 -5.45 -58.22 5.39
N LEU A 15 -5.17 -59.34 4.70
CA LEU A 15 -3.86 -59.55 4.04
C LEU A 15 -3.70 -58.90 2.65
N ALA A 16 -4.75 -58.33 2.06
CA ALA A 16 -4.69 -57.65 0.75
C ALA A 16 -4.47 -56.11 0.84
N LEU A 17 -4.43 -55.53 2.05
CA LEU A 17 -4.27 -54.07 2.26
C LEU A 17 -2.86 -53.65 2.71
N ALA A 18 -1.93 -54.59 2.82
CA ALA A 18 -0.52 -54.32 3.13
C ALA A 18 0.33 -54.37 1.84
N GLY A 19 0.33 -53.31 1.03
CA GLY A 19 1.18 -53.31 -0.18
C GLY A 19 1.30 -52.06 -1.04
N ALA A 20 0.55 -50.98 -0.80
CA ALA A 20 0.66 -49.76 -1.62
C ALA A 20 1.32 -48.63 -0.83
N ARG A 21 2.66 -48.50 -0.92
CA ARG A 21 3.33 -47.27 -0.47
C ARG A 21 2.76 -46.10 -1.30
N PRO A 22 2.33 -44.99 -0.69
CA PRO A 22 1.91 -43.82 -1.44
C PRO A 22 3.08 -43.35 -2.31
N SER A 23 2.89 -43.37 -3.64
CA SER A 23 3.89 -42.83 -4.57
C SER A 23 4.10 -41.36 -4.24
N ALA A 24 5.36 -40.95 -4.04
CA ALA A 24 5.69 -39.57 -3.76
C ALA A 24 5.10 -38.65 -4.86
N ALA A 25 4.52 -37.52 -4.45
CA ALA A 25 3.98 -36.55 -5.39
C ALA A 25 5.11 -36.02 -6.30
N GLU A 26 4.89 -36.06 -7.61
CA GLU A 26 5.81 -35.54 -8.61
C GLU A 26 5.36 -34.14 -9.04
N THR A 27 6.32 -33.33 -9.50
CA THR A 27 6.03 -32.01 -10.05
C THR A 27 6.16 -32.04 -11.57
N VAL A 28 5.10 -31.67 -12.28
CA VAL A 28 5.09 -31.51 -13.74
C VAL A 28 5.18 -30.03 -14.10
N TYR A 29 6.17 -29.67 -14.92
CA TYR A 29 6.39 -28.33 -15.46
C TYR A 29 5.93 -28.28 -16.92
N LEU A 30 5.03 -27.35 -17.25
CA LEU A 30 4.44 -27.20 -18.58
C LEU A 30 5.07 -26.05 -19.38
N ARG A 31 4.97 -26.13 -20.71
CA ARG A 31 5.48 -25.12 -21.66
C ARG A 31 4.86 -23.74 -21.49
N ASP A 32 3.63 -23.66 -21.01
CA ASP A 32 2.94 -22.41 -20.70
C ASP A 32 3.33 -21.80 -19.33
N GLY A 33 4.27 -22.43 -18.62
CA GLY A 33 4.76 -21.99 -17.33
C GLY A 33 3.91 -22.45 -16.13
N ARG A 34 2.83 -23.21 -16.35
CA ARG A 34 2.07 -23.81 -15.24
C ARG A 34 2.87 -24.95 -14.60
N LYS A 35 2.66 -25.10 -13.29
CA LYS A 35 3.22 -26.19 -12.47
C LYS A 35 2.07 -26.98 -11.84
N LEU A 36 2.09 -28.29 -12.02
CA LEU A 36 1.12 -29.21 -11.42
C LEU A 36 1.86 -30.17 -10.48
N VAL A 37 1.27 -30.44 -9.32
CA VAL A 37 1.86 -31.30 -8.29
C VAL A 37 0.87 -32.40 -7.97
N GLY A 38 1.24 -33.64 -8.24
CA GLY A 38 0.34 -34.79 -8.12
C GLY A 38 1.01 -36.10 -8.44
N LYS A 39 0.26 -37.19 -8.39
CA LYS A 39 0.72 -38.49 -8.88
C LYS A 39 0.66 -38.48 -10.40
N VAL A 40 1.78 -38.78 -11.06
CA VAL A 40 1.90 -38.68 -12.51
C VAL A 40 1.94 -40.07 -13.12
N THR A 41 1.07 -40.32 -14.10
CA THR A 41 1.03 -41.55 -14.88
C THR A 41 1.11 -41.19 -16.36
N ARG A 42 2.00 -41.84 -17.12
CA ARG A 42 2.07 -41.66 -18.58
C ARG A 42 1.13 -42.66 -19.26
N GLU A 43 0.19 -42.15 -20.05
CA GLU A 43 -0.80 -42.92 -20.80
C GLU A 43 -0.66 -42.56 -22.30
N GLY A 44 0.28 -43.21 -22.99
CA GLY A 44 0.57 -42.93 -24.39
C GLY A 44 1.10 -41.51 -24.64
N GLN A 45 0.43 -40.75 -25.49
CA GLN A 45 0.75 -39.33 -25.78
C GLN A 45 0.23 -38.36 -24.71
N LYS A 46 -0.37 -38.85 -23.62
CA LYS A 46 -0.88 -38.01 -22.54
C LYS A 46 -0.17 -38.29 -21.22
N VAL A 47 -0.04 -37.24 -20.42
CA VAL A 47 0.45 -37.27 -19.04
C VAL A 47 -0.75 -36.97 -18.14
N LYS A 48 -1.14 -37.97 -17.34
CA LYS A 48 -2.21 -37.86 -16.34
C LYS A 48 -1.61 -37.43 -15.02
N VAL A 49 -2.08 -36.32 -14.47
CA VAL A 49 -1.65 -35.79 -13.17
C VAL A 49 -2.84 -35.81 -12.21
N GLU A 50 -2.79 -36.70 -11.22
CA GLU A 50 -3.80 -36.83 -10.16
C GLU A 50 -3.43 -35.93 -8.98
N MET A 51 -4.18 -34.85 -8.78
CA MET A 51 -3.99 -33.86 -7.72
C MET A 51 -5.09 -33.99 -6.65
N ALA A 52 -4.92 -33.33 -5.49
CA ALA A 52 -5.90 -33.37 -4.40
C ALA A 52 -7.30 -32.85 -4.76
N LEU A 53 -7.42 -32.02 -5.80
CA LEU A 53 -8.69 -31.41 -6.25
C LEU A 53 -9.24 -32.03 -7.55
N GLY A 54 -8.59 -33.05 -8.10
CA GLY A 54 -9.00 -33.71 -9.34
C GLY A 54 -7.85 -34.12 -10.25
N THR A 55 -8.19 -34.75 -11.36
CA THR A 55 -7.24 -35.29 -12.35
C THR A 55 -7.18 -34.39 -13.58
N VAL A 56 -5.97 -34.11 -14.07
CA VAL A 56 -5.76 -33.35 -15.31
C VAL A 56 -5.00 -34.21 -16.31
N LEU A 57 -5.51 -34.31 -17.54
CA LEU A 57 -4.85 -34.94 -18.67
C LEU A 57 -4.18 -33.86 -19.52
N ILE A 58 -2.90 -34.06 -19.81
CA ILE A 58 -2.05 -33.08 -20.50
C ILE A 58 -1.41 -33.78 -21.68
N ASP A 59 -1.25 -33.11 -22.81
CA ASP A 59 -0.47 -33.66 -23.92
C ASP A 59 1.01 -33.76 -23.51
N ALA A 60 1.67 -34.88 -23.82
CA ALA A 60 3.08 -35.08 -23.51
C ALA A 60 3.97 -34.02 -24.18
N ALA A 61 3.55 -33.45 -25.32
CA ALA A 61 4.25 -32.36 -26.00
C ALA A 61 4.27 -31.05 -25.19
N GLU A 62 3.33 -30.85 -24.28
CA GLU A 62 3.26 -29.66 -23.42
C GLU A 62 4.11 -29.79 -22.15
N VAL A 63 4.60 -30.99 -21.82
CA VAL A 63 5.40 -31.24 -20.62
C VAL A 63 6.88 -30.97 -20.89
N ILE A 64 7.48 -30.01 -20.17
CA ILE A 64 8.92 -29.72 -20.23
C ILE A 64 9.69 -30.75 -19.40
N TYR A 65 9.26 -30.96 -18.16
CA TYR A 65 10.02 -31.73 -17.18
C TYR A 65 9.10 -32.29 -16.09
N ILE A 66 9.36 -33.54 -15.68
CA ILE A 66 8.72 -34.18 -14.53
C ILE A 66 9.80 -34.41 -13.48
N GLY A 67 9.76 -33.63 -12.40
CA GLY A 67 10.69 -33.73 -11.29
C GLY A 67 10.13 -34.59 -10.17
N LYS A 68 10.90 -35.60 -9.74
CA LYS A 68 10.67 -36.26 -8.46
C LYS A 68 10.94 -35.24 -7.35
N ALA A 69 10.06 -35.16 -6.34
CA ALA A 69 10.29 -34.28 -5.19
C ALA A 69 11.58 -34.70 -4.47
N GLY A 70 12.69 -34.06 -4.82
CA GLY A 70 14.02 -34.34 -4.29
C GLY A 70 14.20 -33.73 -2.91
N THR A 71 14.74 -34.55 -2.02
CA THR A 71 15.29 -34.24 -0.69
C THR A 71 16.13 -32.95 -0.72
N PRO A 72 16.01 -32.05 0.27
CA PRO A 72 16.75 -30.79 0.29
C PRO A 72 18.26 -31.03 0.21
N THR A 73 18.89 -30.49 -0.83
CA THR A 73 20.33 -30.60 -1.07
C THR A 73 21.07 -29.74 -0.04
N GLN A 74 21.94 -30.36 0.76
CA GLN A 74 22.91 -29.64 1.59
C GLN A 74 23.88 -28.84 0.70
N PRO A 75 24.25 -27.60 1.09
CA PRO A 75 25.17 -26.80 0.31
C PRO A 75 26.60 -27.36 0.39
N THR A 76 27.16 -27.67 -0.77
CA THR A 76 28.57 -28.06 -0.94
C THR A 76 29.48 -26.89 -0.56
N ALA A 77 30.55 -27.20 0.18
CA ALA A 77 31.56 -26.26 0.63
C ALA A 77 32.21 -25.49 -0.54
N VAL A 78 32.29 -24.17 -0.38
CA VAL A 78 32.87 -23.23 -1.35
C VAL A 78 34.39 -23.21 -1.19
N VAL A 79 35.11 -23.53 -2.26
CA VAL A 79 36.56 -23.32 -2.39
C VAL A 79 36.85 -21.81 -2.48
N PRO A 80 37.90 -21.28 -1.82
CA PRO A 80 38.17 -19.84 -1.83
C PRO A 80 38.61 -19.39 -3.23
N ARG A 81 37.91 -18.37 -3.75
CA ARG A 81 38.25 -17.71 -5.02
C ARG A 81 39.20 -16.54 -4.73
N PRO A 82 40.27 -16.35 -5.51
CA PRO A 82 41.21 -15.25 -5.29
C PRO A 82 40.54 -13.90 -5.45
N GLU A 83 40.90 -12.97 -4.57
CA GLU A 83 40.35 -11.62 -4.45
C GLU A 83 40.54 -10.81 -5.74
N PRO A 84 39.45 -10.27 -6.33
CA PRO A 84 39.57 -9.23 -7.35
C PRO A 84 39.79 -7.87 -6.68
N ALA A 85 40.69 -7.10 -7.29
CA ALA A 85 41.05 -5.73 -6.94
C ALA A 85 39.84 -4.84 -6.58
N GLU A 86 40.03 -4.00 -5.57
CA GLU A 86 39.06 -3.07 -4.98
C GLU A 86 38.35 -2.20 -6.04
N GLN A 87 37.19 -2.66 -6.51
CA GLN A 87 36.18 -1.78 -7.07
C GLN A 87 35.37 -1.20 -5.91
N THR A 88 35.57 0.09 -5.63
CA THR A 88 34.74 0.89 -4.73
C THR A 88 33.33 1.03 -5.31
N SER A 89 32.53 -0.03 -5.26
CA SER A 89 31.09 0.05 -5.42
C SER A 89 30.51 0.49 -4.08
N PRO A 90 29.75 1.61 -4.01
CA PRO A 90 29.11 2.01 -2.77
C PRO A 90 28.16 0.89 -2.33
N ILE A 91 28.42 0.36 -1.13
CA ILE A 91 27.59 -0.64 -0.46
C ILE A 91 26.23 0.01 -0.17
N CYS A 92 25.33 -0.05 -1.14
CA CYS A 92 23.91 0.08 -0.85
C CYS A 92 23.50 -1.23 -0.16
N PRO A 93 22.93 -1.20 1.06
CA PRO A 93 22.37 -2.39 1.66
C PRO A 93 21.36 -2.98 0.66
N SER A 94 21.65 -4.18 0.16
CA SER A 94 20.79 -4.87 -0.78
C SER A 94 19.53 -5.28 -0.01
N VAL A 95 18.54 -4.39 0.02
CA VAL A 95 17.21 -4.75 0.49
C VAL A 95 16.78 -5.93 -0.37
N ARG A 96 16.74 -7.12 0.24
CA ARG A 96 16.39 -8.36 -0.45
C ARG A 96 14.95 -8.24 -0.92
N TRP A 97 14.78 -7.88 -2.18
CA TRP A 97 13.46 -7.71 -2.78
C TRP A 97 12.74 -9.05 -2.81
N ASN A 98 11.58 -9.11 -2.16
CA ASN A 98 10.77 -10.33 -2.10
C ASN A 98 9.55 -10.20 -3.01
N GLN A 99 9.65 -10.78 -4.21
CA GLN A 99 8.58 -10.80 -5.20
C GLN A 99 7.28 -11.44 -4.66
N GLY A 100 7.38 -12.34 -3.67
CA GLY A 100 6.23 -12.98 -3.02
C GLY A 100 5.33 -11.99 -2.27
N GLN A 101 5.89 -10.89 -1.77
CA GLN A 101 5.17 -9.84 -1.03
C GLN A 101 4.59 -8.76 -1.96
N VAL A 102 4.97 -8.77 -3.24
CA VAL A 102 4.50 -7.78 -4.20
C VAL A 102 3.03 -8.04 -4.51
N THR A 103 2.25 -6.96 -4.49
CA THR A 103 0.81 -7.02 -4.76
C THR A 103 0.40 -6.34 -6.05
N LEU A 104 1.36 -5.71 -6.71
CA LEU A 104 1.22 -4.85 -7.88
C LEU A 104 2.23 -5.28 -8.94
N PRO A 105 1.87 -5.42 -10.23
CA PRO A 105 2.83 -5.75 -11.27
C PRO A 105 3.86 -4.63 -11.49
N GLU A 106 3.51 -3.36 -11.23
CA GLU A 106 4.34 -2.19 -11.52
C GLU A 106 5.72 -2.25 -10.80
N PRO A 107 5.82 -2.50 -9.48
CA PRO A 107 7.10 -2.77 -8.82
C PRO A 107 7.94 -3.88 -9.46
N VAL A 108 7.33 -4.97 -9.95
CA VAL A 108 8.07 -6.07 -10.61
C VAL A 108 8.65 -5.59 -11.93
N VAL A 109 7.85 -4.88 -12.73
CA VAL A 109 8.30 -4.27 -13.99
C VAL A 109 9.52 -3.40 -13.77
N PHE A 110 9.48 -2.52 -12.77
CA PHE A 110 10.61 -1.63 -12.50
C PHE A 110 11.86 -2.36 -12.00
N MET A 111 11.71 -3.38 -11.15
CA MET A 111 12.84 -4.17 -10.68
C MET A 111 13.49 -4.99 -11.81
N LEU A 112 12.68 -5.55 -12.72
CA LEU A 112 13.19 -6.23 -13.92
C LEU A 112 13.83 -5.23 -14.90
N ALA A 113 13.23 -4.07 -15.11
CA ALA A 113 13.81 -3.02 -15.95
C ALA A 113 15.17 -2.54 -15.41
N ARG A 114 15.30 -2.35 -14.09
CA ARG A 114 16.59 -2.06 -13.43
C ARG A 114 17.61 -3.14 -13.71
N ARG A 115 17.22 -4.41 -13.58
CA ARG A 115 18.11 -5.55 -13.84
C ARG A 115 18.59 -5.53 -15.29
N VAL A 116 17.70 -5.27 -16.26
CA VAL A 116 18.06 -5.19 -17.68
C VAL A 116 19.04 -4.05 -17.96
N GLU A 117 18.84 -2.88 -17.33
CA GLU A 117 19.71 -1.70 -17.54
C GLU A 117 21.07 -1.79 -16.86
N LEU A 118 21.15 -2.46 -15.71
CA LEU A 118 22.39 -2.57 -14.94
C LEU A 118 23.27 -3.74 -15.38
N LEU A 119 22.73 -4.68 -16.16
CA LEU A 119 23.51 -5.80 -16.68
C LEU A 119 24.36 -5.36 -17.89
N PRO A 120 25.61 -5.86 -18.02
CA PRO A 120 26.42 -5.64 -19.21
C PRO A 120 25.69 -6.10 -20.49
N PRO A 121 25.93 -5.44 -21.63
CA PRO A 121 25.47 -5.91 -22.93
C PRO A 121 25.85 -7.40 -23.13
N GLY A 122 24.88 -8.24 -23.49
CA GLY A 122 25.07 -9.69 -23.67
C GLY A 122 24.67 -10.56 -22.47
N MET A 123 24.57 -10.01 -21.25
CA MET A 123 24.07 -10.76 -20.08
C MET A 123 22.53 -10.75 -19.96
N VAL A 124 21.86 -9.89 -20.71
CA VAL A 124 20.39 -9.84 -20.76
C VAL A 124 19.87 -10.98 -21.63
N THR A 125 19.38 -12.03 -20.99
CA THR A 125 18.79 -13.18 -21.69
C THR A 125 17.44 -12.83 -22.30
N GLU A 126 17.08 -13.50 -23.40
CA GLU A 126 15.75 -13.40 -24.02
C GLU A 126 14.62 -13.76 -23.03
N GLY A 127 14.88 -14.70 -22.10
CA GLY A 127 13.97 -15.02 -21.01
C GLY A 127 13.65 -13.82 -20.11
N THR A 128 14.65 -13.01 -19.77
CA THR A 128 14.46 -11.79 -18.96
C THR A 128 13.59 -10.76 -19.70
N ARG A 129 13.76 -10.64 -21.02
CA ARG A 129 12.95 -9.73 -21.85
C ARG A 129 11.50 -10.19 -21.94
N ARG A 130 11.26 -11.49 -22.13
CA ARG A 130 9.91 -12.09 -22.13
C ARG A 130 9.23 -11.92 -20.77
N GLU A 131 9.95 -12.14 -19.68
CA GLU A 131 9.43 -11.93 -18.33
C GLU A 131 9.01 -10.46 -18.14
N LEU A 132 9.87 -9.50 -18.50
CA LEU A 132 9.54 -8.07 -18.44
C LEU A 132 8.30 -7.72 -19.28
N ALA A 133 8.19 -8.26 -20.49
CA ALA A 133 7.02 -8.05 -21.36
C ALA A 133 5.73 -8.61 -20.74
N GLN A 134 5.79 -9.80 -20.13
CA GLN A 134 4.64 -10.39 -19.43
C GLN A 134 4.17 -9.51 -18.27
N TRP A 135 5.09 -8.99 -17.45
CA TRP A 135 4.73 -8.11 -16.34
C TRP A 135 4.22 -6.75 -16.80
N ARG A 136 4.74 -6.22 -17.91
CA ARG A 136 4.19 -5.00 -18.53
C ARG A 136 2.75 -5.20 -18.99
N ALA A 137 2.43 -6.33 -19.61
CA ALA A 137 1.05 -6.68 -19.97
C ALA A 137 0.17 -6.79 -18.71
N MET A 138 0.66 -7.40 -17.63
CA MET A 138 -0.09 -7.45 -16.36
C MET A 138 -0.32 -6.06 -15.74
N ALA A 139 0.66 -5.16 -15.84
CA ALA A 139 0.54 -3.77 -15.40
C ALA A 139 -0.44 -2.98 -16.27
N HIS A 140 -0.41 -3.18 -17.58
CA HIS A 140 -1.35 -2.60 -18.53
C HIS A 140 -2.78 -3.02 -18.19
N ASP A 141 -3.00 -4.31 -17.96
CA ASP A 141 -4.30 -4.88 -17.57
C ASP A 141 -4.71 -4.53 -16.12
N ARG A 142 -3.84 -3.84 -15.38
CA ARG A 142 -3.99 -3.49 -13.96
C ARG A 142 -4.36 -4.69 -13.11
N LYS A 143 -3.72 -5.83 -13.35
CA LYS A 143 -3.92 -7.02 -12.51
C LYS A 143 -3.47 -6.72 -11.08
N ARG A 144 -4.16 -7.30 -10.11
CA ARG A 144 -3.85 -7.09 -8.68
C ARG A 144 -3.77 -8.42 -7.97
N LYS A 145 -2.72 -8.60 -7.16
CA LYS A 145 -2.56 -9.82 -6.38
C LYS A 145 -3.52 -9.80 -5.19
N CYS A 146 -4.31 -10.86 -5.07
CA CYS A 146 -5.28 -11.08 -4.00
C CYS A 146 -5.06 -12.50 -3.47
N GLY A 147 -4.41 -12.62 -2.31
CA GLY A 147 -3.86 -13.90 -1.85
C GLY A 147 -2.78 -14.42 -2.80
N ALA A 148 -2.98 -15.63 -3.34
CA ALA A 148 -2.06 -16.24 -4.30
C ALA A 148 -2.38 -15.90 -5.78
N LEU A 149 -3.55 -15.30 -6.05
CA LEU A 149 -4.05 -15.12 -7.42
C LEU A 149 -3.90 -13.68 -7.91
N TRP A 150 -3.57 -13.52 -9.18
CA TRP A 150 -3.61 -12.23 -9.88
C TRP A 150 -4.99 -12.06 -10.52
N LEU A 151 -5.79 -11.15 -9.96
CA LEU A 151 -7.13 -10.90 -10.43
C LEU A 151 -7.14 -9.84 -11.53
N SER A 152 -7.90 -10.11 -12.59
CA SER A 152 -8.21 -9.11 -13.61
C SER A 152 -9.15 -8.04 -13.06
N ARG A 153 -9.34 -6.98 -13.83
CA ARG A 153 -10.33 -5.94 -13.56
C ARG A 153 -11.75 -6.48 -13.46
N ASP A 154 -12.12 -7.42 -14.32
CA ASP A 154 -13.48 -7.97 -14.36
C ASP A 154 -13.74 -8.89 -13.17
N ASP A 155 -12.73 -9.63 -12.71
CA ASP A 155 -12.82 -10.39 -11.46
C ASP A 155 -13.07 -9.49 -10.26
N GLN A 156 -12.36 -8.36 -10.17
CA GLN A 156 -12.55 -7.38 -9.10
C GLN A 156 -13.98 -6.80 -9.12
N ARG A 157 -14.49 -6.46 -10.31
CA ARG A 157 -15.87 -5.98 -10.50
C ARG A 157 -16.91 -7.02 -10.10
N ARG A 158 -16.75 -8.28 -10.54
CA ARG A 158 -17.65 -9.38 -10.16
C ARG A 158 -17.70 -9.57 -8.65
N ARG A 159 -16.54 -9.59 -7.99
CA ARG A 159 -16.45 -9.69 -6.53
C ARG A 159 -17.12 -8.52 -5.82
N ARG A 160 -16.95 -7.29 -6.32
CA ARG A 160 -17.64 -6.10 -5.80
C ARG A 160 -19.17 -6.21 -5.95
N ALA A 161 -19.66 -6.68 -7.09
CA ALA A 161 -21.09 -6.91 -7.29
C ALA A 161 -21.65 -7.94 -6.30
N VAL A 162 -20.94 -9.05 -6.08
CA VAL A 162 -21.31 -10.06 -5.07
C VAL A 162 -21.29 -9.49 -3.65
N PHE A 163 -20.31 -8.65 -3.31
CA PHE A 163 -20.28 -7.92 -2.04
C PHE A 163 -21.53 -7.06 -1.83
N GLU A 164 -21.86 -6.22 -2.82
CA GLU A 164 -23.03 -5.34 -2.75
C GLU A 164 -24.35 -6.13 -2.66
N GLN A 165 -24.46 -7.25 -3.39
CA GLN A 165 -25.62 -8.14 -3.29
C GLN A 165 -25.77 -8.70 -1.86
N LYS A 166 -24.68 -9.18 -1.25
CA LYS A 166 -24.70 -9.70 0.13
C LYS A 166 -25.05 -8.61 1.14
N LEU A 167 -24.59 -7.37 0.94
CA LEU A 167 -25.00 -6.23 1.79
C LEU A 167 -26.51 -5.97 1.70
N ARG A 168 -27.11 -6.06 0.49
CA ARG A 168 -28.56 -5.90 0.32
C ARG A 168 -29.32 -7.01 1.06
N GLN A 169 -28.91 -8.26 0.89
CA GLN A 169 -29.50 -9.41 1.58
C GLN A 169 -29.40 -9.27 3.10
N ALA A 170 -28.26 -8.84 3.63
CA ALA A 170 -28.09 -8.58 5.06
C ALA A 170 -29.04 -7.47 5.55
N ALA A 171 -29.16 -6.37 4.78
CA ALA A 171 -30.07 -5.28 5.11
C ALA A 171 -31.54 -5.72 5.10
N ASP A 172 -31.94 -6.61 4.19
CA ASP A 172 -33.28 -7.22 4.17
C ASP A 172 -33.55 -8.01 5.45
N LYS A 173 -32.58 -8.82 5.89
CA LYS A 173 -32.70 -9.59 7.14
C LYS A 173 -32.82 -8.69 8.37
N VAL A 174 -32.05 -7.59 8.42
CA VAL A 174 -32.18 -6.57 9.49
C VAL A 174 -33.56 -5.91 9.44
N ARG A 175 -34.06 -5.54 8.26
CA ARG A 175 -35.42 -4.98 8.10
C ARG A 175 -36.49 -5.95 8.59
N GLN A 176 -36.39 -7.24 8.22
CA GLN A 176 -37.30 -8.28 8.70
C GLN A 176 -37.25 -8.42 10.22
N ALA A 177 -36.04 -8.42 10.82
CA ALA A 177 -35.86 -8.49 12.27
C ALA A 177 -36.47 -7.29 13.00
N ASN A 178 -36.37 -6.10 12.41
CA ASN A 178 -36.91 -4.85 12.99
C ASN A 178 -38.44 -4.77 12.93
N ARG A 179 -39.08 -5.49 12.01
CA ARG A 179 -40.56 -5.59 11.94
C ARG A 179 -41.16 -6.49 13.03
N ILE A 180 -40.35 -7.36 13.65
CA ILE A 180 -40.82 -8.26 14.72
C ILE A 180 -40.84 -7.51 16.06
N TYR A 181 -42.05 -7.31 16.60
CA TYR A 181 -42.26 -6.84 17.95
C TYR A 181 -41.97 -7.97 18.94
N GLY A 182 -40.94 -7.83 19.78
CA GLY A 182 -40.42 -8.90 20.65
C GLY A 182 -41.29 -9.25 21.86
N ARG A 183 -42.61 -9.37 21.69
CA ARG A 183 -43.58 -9.61 22.77
C ARG A 183 -43.48 -11.03 23.33
N THR A 184 -43.34 -12.03 22.47
CA THR A 184 -43.22 -13.43 22.91
C THR A 184 -41.76 -13.92 22.96
N ARG A 185 -41.50 -15.04 23.65
CA ARG A 185 -40.20 -15.73 23.61
C ARG A 185 -39.86 -16.20 22.19
N ALA A 186 -40.87 -16.64 21.43
CA ALA A 186 -40.73 -17.06 20.03
C ALA A 186 -40.29 -15.89 19.13
N ASP A 187 -40.90 -14.71 19.30
CA ASP A 187 -40.54 -13.49 18.56
C ASP A 187 -39.08 -13.07 18.83
N ARG A 188 -38.69 -13.08 20.11
CA ARG A 188 -37.30 -12.78 20.51
C ARG A 188 -36.31 -13.77 19.90
N ARG A 189 -36.64 -15.08 19.86
CA ARG A 189 -35.82 -16.10 19.20
C ARG A 189 -35.72 -15.87 17.69
N ARG A 190 -36.86 -15.59 17.02
CA ARG A 190 -36.91 -15.33 15.58
C ARG A 190 -36.12 -14.07 15.21
N LYS A 191 -36.26 -13.00 15.98
CA LYS A 191 -35.49 -11.75 15.81
C LYS A 191 -33.98 -11.99 15.94
N ARG A 192 -33.54 -12.72 16.98
CA ARG A 192 -32.12 -13.11 17.15
C ARG A 192 -31.61 -13.94 15.98
N LYS A 193 -32.41 -14.90 15.49
CA LYS A 193 -32.04 -15.72 14.32
C LYS A 193 -31.80 -14.86 13.08
N LEU A 194 -32.73 -13.95 12.76
CA LEU A 194 -32.58 -13.04 11.61
C LEU A 194 -31.37 -12.09 11.75
N GLN A 195 -31.09 -11.62 12.96
CA GLN A 195 -29.91 -10.81 13.23
C GLN A 195 -28.61 -11.61 13.06
N ALA A 196 -28.57 -12.88 13.49
CA ALA A 196 -27.44 -13.77 13.28
C ALA A 196 -27.23 -14.09 11.78
N GLU A 197 -28.32 -14.37 11.04
CA GLU A 197 -28.27 -14.55 9.57
C GLU A 197 -27.73 -13.31 8.86
N ALA A 198 -28.16 -12.11 9.27
CA ALA A 198 -27.63 -10.85 8.74
C ALA A 198 -26.12 -10.72 9.01
N LEU A 199 -25.66 -11.09 10.21
CA LEU A 199 -24.26 -11.03 10.58
C LEU A 199 -23.40 -11.98 9.73
N GLU A 200 -23.87 -13.20 9.50
CA GLU A 200 -23.19 -14.16 8.62
C GLU A 200 -23.10 -13.67 7.16
N LEU A 201 -24.17 -13.04 6.66
CA LEU A 201 -24.15 -12.42 5.34
C LEU A 201 -23.12 -11.28 5.25
N LEU A 202 -22.98 -10.47 6.30
CA LEU A 202 -21.96 -9.41 6.36
C LEU A 202 -20.53 -10.00 6.42
N ARG A 203 -20.30 -11.07 7.19
CA ARG A 203 -19.02 -11.80 7.22
C ARG A 203 -18.68 -12.36 5.83
N ALA A 204 -19.66 -12.98 5.18
CA ALA A 204 -19.51 -13.49 3.82
C ALA A 204 -19.25 -12.37 2.81
N ALA A 205 -19.90 -11.20 2.97
CA ALA A 205 -19.63 -10.03 2.13
C ALA A 205 -18.16 -9.60 2.27
N ALA A 206 -17.69 -9.34 3.50
CA ALA A 206 -16.33 -8.90 3.75
C ALA A 206 -15.26 -9.83 3.14
N LYS A 207 -15.46 -11.16 3.23
CA LYS A 207 -14.55 -12.18 2.67
C LYS A 207 -14.46 -12.17 1.14
N VAL A 208 -15.50 -11.73 0.45
CA VAL A 208 -15.52 -11.69 -1.03
C VAL A 208 -14.84 -10.44 -1.57
N TRP A 209 -14.58 -9.43 -0.74
CA TRP A 209 -13.92 -8.20 -1.18
C TRP A 209 -12.60 -8.51 -1.90
N PRO A 210 -12.30 -7.90 -3.06
CA PRO A 210 -11.12 -8.27 -3.86
C PRO A 210 -9.80 -8.15 -3.09
N ASP A 211 -9.59 -7.01 -2.44
CA ASP A 211 -8.36 -6.74 -1.69
C ASP A 211 -8.41 -7.35 -0.29
N SER A 212 -7.41 -8.15 0.05
CA SER A 212 -7.37 -8.86 1.33
C SER A 212 -7.29 -7.93 2.53
N LEU A 213 -6.60 -6.79 2.40
CA LEU A 213 -6.44 -5.83 3.49
C LEU A 213 -7.74 -5.09 3.80
N ILE A 214 -8.43 -4.60 2.77
CA ILE A 214 -9.77 -4.00 2.95
C ILE A 214 -10.79 -5.05 3.39
N GLY A 215 -10.73 -6.27 2.85
CA GLY A 215 -11.59 -7.38 3.29
C GLY A 215 -11.41 -7.71 4.78
N GLU A 216 -10.16 -7.75 5.26
CA GLU A 216 -9.82 -7.95 6.68
C GLU A 216 -10.33 -6.80 7.55
N PHE A 217 -10.18 -5.55 7.09
CA PHE A 217 -10.76 -4.38 7.76
C PHE A 217 -12.30 -4.47 7.85
N LEU A 218 -12.97 -4.85 6.76
CA LEU A 218 -14.43 -5.00 6.75
C LEU A 218 -14.88 -6.12 7.69
N LEU A 219 -14.15 -7.23 7.75
CA LEU A 219 -14.42 -8.31 8.70
C LEU A 219 -14.28 -7.82 10.15
N ALA A 220 -13.22 -7.08 10.46
CA ALA A 220 -13.01 -6.46 11.77
C ALA A 220 -14.16 -5.51 12.14
N CYS A 221 -14.71 -4.76 11.17
CA CYS A 221 -15.90 -3.92 11.39
C CYS A 221 -17.13 -4.75 11.76
N VAL A 222 -17.34 -5.91 11.12
CA VAL A 222 -18.45 -6.82 11.46
C VAL A 222 -18.30 -7.36 12.88
N GLU A 223 -17.10 -7.77 13.25
CA GLU A 223 -16.81 -8.37 14.57
C GLU A 223 -16.89 -7.34 15.70
N LEU A 224 -16.39 -6.12 15.46
CA LEU A 224 -16.53 -5.00 16.39
C LEU A 224 -18.01 -4.74 16.71
N ARG A 225 -18.85 -4.75 15.67
CA ARG A 225 -20.31 -4.59 15.78
C ARG A 225 -20.97 -5.77 16.51
N ALA A 226 -20.47 -6.98 16.30
CA ALA A 226 -20.96 -8.17 16.99
C ALA A 226 -20.57 -8.23 18.48
N GLY A 227 -19.71 -7.31 18.95
CA GLY A 227 -19.14 -7.34 20.30
C GLY A 227 -18.00 -8.36 20.45
N GLU A 228 -17.52 -8.94 19.36
CA GLU A 228 -16.41 -9.90 19.33
C GLU A 228 -15.06 -9.16 19.36
N TYR A 229 -14.84 -8.37 20.41
CA TYR A 229 -13.76 -7.39 20.45
C TYR A 229 -12.35 -8.00 20.36
N GLN A 230 -12.13 -9.24 20.84
CA GLN A 230 -10.82 -9.89 20.70
C GLN A 230 -10.48 -10.17 19.22
N LYS A 231 -11.44 -10.67 18.43
CA LYS A 231 -11.22 -10.97 17.01
C LYS A 231 -11.06 -9.68 16.20
N ALA A 232 -11.88 -8.68 16.51
CA ALA A 232 -11.78 -7.36 15.90
C ALA A 232 -10.40 -6.72 16.13
N GLU A 233 -9.86 -6.79 17.36
CA GLU A 233 -8.51 -6.29 17.68
C GLU A 233 -7.44 -6.99 16.84
N LEU A 234 -7.53 -8.31 16.71
CA LEU A 234 -6.56 -9.10 15.93
C LEU A 234 -6.54 -8.67 14.46
N HIS A 235 -7.72 -8.54 13.84
CA HIS A 235 -7.81 -8.14 12.44
C HIS A 235 -7.37 -6.68 12.24
N PHE A 236 -7.81 -5.73 13.09
CA PHE A 236 -7.33 -4.35 12.99
C PHE A 236 -5.82 -4.24 13.22
N ARG A 237 -5.24 -5.04 14.11
CA ARG A 237 -3.79 -5.09 14.33
C ARG A 237 -3.04 -5.55 13.08
N ARG A 238 -3.52 -6.60 12.40
CA ARG A 238 -2.94 -7.06 11.13
C ARG A 238 -3.04 -5.99 10.05
N CYS A 239 -4.19 -5.31 9.96
CA CYS A 239 -4.35 -4.18 9.05
C CYS A 239 -3.36 -3.04 9.34
N ALA A 240 -3.20 -2.66 10.61
CA ALA A 240 -2.27 -1.62 11.03
C ALA A 240 -0.80 -2.00 10.80
N GLN A 241 -0.45 -3.29 10.97
CA GLN A 241 0.90 -3.79 10.63
C GLN A 241 1.16 -3.75 9.13
N ALA A 242 0.18 -4.13 8.31
CA ALA A 242 0.31 -4.14 6.85
C ALA A 242 0.33 -2.72 6.26
N ALA A 243 -0.47 -1.80 6.80
CA ALA A 243 -0.50 -0.40 6.35
C ALA A 243 -0.60 0.57 7.55
N PRO A 244 0.55 0.89 8.19
CA PRO A 244 0.61 1.69 9.42
C PRO A 244 0.24 3.17 9.23
N LEU A 245 0.05 3.62 7.99
CA LEU A 245 -0.29 5.00 7.67
C LEU A 245 -1.81 5.22 7.53
N VAL A 246 -2.62 4.18 7.76
CA VAL A 246 -4.08 4.22 7.62
C VAL A 246 -4.73 4.46 8.99
N ALA A 247 -5.17 5.69 9.22
CA ALA A 247 -5.75 6.12 10.51
C ALA A 247 -6.95 5.28 10.97
N ALA A 248 -7.78 4.79 10.04
CA ALA A 248 -8.93 3.93 10.35
C ALA A 248 -8.56 2.60 11.01
N PHE A 249 -7.39 2.05 10.71
CA PHE A 249 -6.97 0.76 11.27
C PHE A 249 -6.62 0.92 12.76
N HIS A 250 -5.90 1.99 13.09
CA HIS A 250 -5.64 2.40 14.46
C HIS A 250 -6.92 2.80 15.20
N GLN A 251 -7.82 3.55 14.55
CA GLN A 251 -9.12 3.90 15.10
C GLN A 251 -9.94 2.65 15.48
N GLY A 252 -10.06 1.69 14.56
CA GLY A 252 -10.79 0.44 14.80
C GLY A 252 -10.19 -0.40 15.92
N ARG A 253 -8.85 -0.48 15.95
CA ARG A 253 -8.14 -1.16 17.04
C ARG A 253 -8.37 -0.49 18.39
N GLY A 254 -8.33 0.84 18.45
CA GLY A 254 -8.63 1.63 19.65
C GLY A 254 -10.05 1.40 20.15
N LEU A 255 -11.03 1.34 19.25
CA LEU A 255 -12.43 1.01 19.58
C LEU A 255 -12.57 -0.42 20.13
N ALA A 256 -11.93 -1.41 19.50
CA ALA A 256 -11.93 -2.78 19.98
C ALA A 256 -11.28 -2.92 21.37
N LEU A 257 -10.14 -2.25 21.59
CA LEU A 257 -9.44 -2.22 22.88
C LEU A 257 -10.27 -1.54 23.98
N SER A 258 -11.02 -0.49 23.62
CA SER A 258 -11.97 0.15 24.55
C SER A 258 -13.08 -0.82 24.94
N GLY A 259 -13.64 -1.56 23.98
CA GLY A 259 -14.61 -2.63 24.23
C GLY A 259 -14.07 -3.76 25.11
N LEU A 260 -12.76 -4.05 25.02
CA LEU A 260 -12.04 -4.98 25.91
C LEU A 260 -11.67 -4.38 27.27
N LYS A 261 -12.09 -3.15 27.58
CA LYS A 261 -11.75 -2.42 28.81
C LYS A 261 -10.23 -2.27 29.01
N ARG A 262 -9.49 -2.02 27.92
CA ARG A 262 -8.03 -1.76 27.92
C ARG A 262 -7.74 -0.30 27.52
N PRO A 263 -8.13 0.69 28.34
CA PRO A 263 -8.16 2.09 27.94
C PRO A 263 -6.77 2.67 27.63
N LEU A 264 -5.72 2.28 28.36
CA LEU A 264 -4.35 2.78 28.12
C LEU A 264 -3.82 2.43 26.72
N ARG A 265 -4.05 1.19 26.25
CA ARG A 265 -3.66 0.77 24.89
C ARG A 265 -4.55 1.42 23.82
N ALA A 266 -5.85 1.57 24.12
CA ALA A 266 -6.75 2.29 23.21
C ALA A 266 -6.29 3.74 23.00
N LEU A 267 -5.81 4.38 24.07
CA LEU A 267 -5.27 5.74 24.08
C LEU A 267 -4.10 5.90 23.09
N GLU A 268 -3.17 4.96 23.06
CA GLU A 268 -2.04 4.97 22.15
C GLU A 268 -2.48 4.86 20.68
N GLU A 269 -3.43 3.97 20.39
CA GLU A 269 -3.99 3.80 19.05
C GLU A 269 -4.76 5.04 18.58
N PHE A 270 -5.56 5.67 19.45
CA PHE A 270 -6.25 6.91 19.12
C PHE A 270 -5.27 8.08 18.92
N ALA A 271 -4.18 8.14 19.69
CA ALA A 271 -3.13 9.12 19.49
C ALA A 271 -2.45 8.96 18.13
N ILE A 272 -2.17 7.72 17.68
CA ILE A 272 -1.66 7.46 16.33
C ILE A 272 -2.69 7.89 15.28
N SER A 273 -3.96 7.52 15.46
CA SER A 273 -5.05 7.90 14.54
C SER A 273 -5.17 9.43 14.38
N LEU A 274 -5.06 10.19 15.48
CA LEU A 274 -5.07 11.65 15.47
C LEU A 274 -3.84 12.24 14.75
N ARG A 275 -2.64 11.68 14.97
CA ARG A 275 -1.42 12.12 14.26
C ARG A 275 -1.50 11.90 12.75
N LEU A 276 -2.12 10.78 12.35
CA LEU A 276 -2.30 10.44 10.93
C LEU A 276 -3.42 11.28 10.28
N ARG A 277 -4.53 11.54 11.01
CA ARG A 277 -5.62 12.37 10.50
C ARG A 277 -6.10 13.37 11.55
N ASP A 278 -5.58 14.58 11.42
CA ASP A 278 -5.89 15.73 12.26
C ASP A 278 -6.98 16.65 11.68
N GLU A 279 -7.59 16.29 10.56
CA GLU A 279 -8.54 17.14 9.86
C GLU A 279 -9.99 16.98 10.32
N THR A 280 -10.25 16.10 11.30
CA THR A 280 -11.60 15.84 11.81
C THR A 280 -11.62 15.93 13.33
N TYR A 281 -12.68 16.53 13.91
CA TYR A 281 -12.87 16.54 15.36
C TYR A 281 -13.20 15.14 15.95
N GLN A 282 -13.42 14.15 15.09
CA GLN A 282 -13.74 12.78 15.50
C GLN A 282 -12.56 12.10 16.18
N THR A 283 -11.33 12.32 15.69
CA THR A 283 -10.12 11.79 16.32
C THR A 283 -9.87 12.45 17.68
N LEU A 284 -10.07 13.76 17.79
CA LEU A 284 -9.99 14.46 19.07
C LEU A 284 -11.01 13.93 20.07
N LYS A 285 -12.27 13.79 19.64
CA LYS A 285 -13.34 13.27 20.49
C LYS A 285 -13.04 11.83 20.93
N ALA A 286 -12.62 10.95 20.02
CA ALA A 286 -12.27 9.58 20.36
C ALA A 286 -11.12 9.51 21.39
N LEU A 287 -10.13 10.39 21.27
CA LEU A 287 -9.03 10.48 22.23
C LEU A 287 -9.51 11.03 23.59
N GLN A 288 -10.40 12.02 23.61
CA GLN A 288 -11.03 12.55 24.83
C GLN A 288 -11.87 11.48 25.54
N ASP A 289 -12.74 10.79 24.79
CA ASP A 289 -13.58 9.70 25.29
C ASP A 289 -12.72 8.57 25.86
N ALA A 290 -11.59 8.25 25.22
CA ALA A 290 -10.65 7.25 25.71
C ALA A 290 -9.95 7.68 27.00
N ILE A 291 -9.54 8.96 27.13
CA ILE A 291 -8.97 9.49 28.38
C ILE A 291 -10.00 9.42 29.52
N ALA A 292 -11.27 9.73 29.25
CA ALA A 292 -12.35 9.68 30.25
C ALA A 292 -12.61 8.25 30.76
N GLN A 293 -12.30 7.23 29.95
CA GLN A 293 -12.41 5.81 30.35
C GLN A 293 -11.21 5.30 31.16
N VAL A 294 -10.13 6.07 31.28
CA VAL A 294 -8.97 5.68 32.09
C VAL A 294 -9.33 5.79 33.57
N PRO A 295 -9.12 4.75 34.40
CA PRO A 295 -9.32 4.83 35.84
C PRO A 295 -8.50 5.97 36.46
N GLY A 296 -9.05 6.65 37.46
CA GLY A 296 -8.40 7.77 38.14
C GLY A 296 -6.96 7.49 38.60
N THR A 297 -6.71 6.26 39.05
CA THR A 297 -5.37 5.78 39.50
C THR A 297 -4.32 5.77 38.38
N SER A 298 -4.73 5.69 37.12
CA SER A 298 -3.85 5.61 35.95
C SER A 298 -3.71 6.93 35.18
N LEU A 299 -4.28 8.03 35.66
CA LEU A 299 -4.22 9.33 34.97
C LEU A 299 -2.80 9.91 34.87
N ASN A 300 -1.90 9.52 35.77
CA ASN A 300 -0.49 9.93 35.76
C ASN A 300 0.38 9.10 34.81
N HIS A 301 -0.18 8.03 34.22
CA HIS A 301 0.52 7.16 33.27
C HIS A 301 1.07 7.99 32.09
N PRO A 302 2.32 7.74 31.62
CA PRO A 302 2.93 8.54 30.57
C PRO A 302 2.11 8.60 29.27
N ALA A 303 1.38 7.53 28.93
CA ALA A 303 0.47 7.55 27.78
C ALA A 303 -0.67 8.58 27.91
N CYS A 304 -1.23 8.75 29.10
CA CYS A 304 -2.28 9.74 29.36
C CYS A 304 -1.73 11.16 29.26
N ARG A 305 -0.54 11.41 29.83
CA ARG A 305 0.16 12.70 29.72
C ARG A 305 0.41 13.07 28.26
N ARG A 306 1.05 12.17 27.49
CA ARG A 306 1.31 12.38 26.05
C ARG A 306 0.04 12.67 25.25
N ALA A 307 -1.07 12.02 25.58
CA ALA A 307 -2.32 12.25 24.88
C ALA A 307 -3.00 13.57 25.25
N ARG A 308 -2.95 13.98 26.52
CA ARG A 308 -3.37 15.32 26.94
C ARG A 308 -2.53 16.39 26.27
N ASP A 309 -1.22 16.21 26.23
CA ASP A 309 -0.30 17.11 25.53
C ASP A 309 -0.65 17.19 24.04
N LEU A 310 -0.93 16.05 23.41
CA LEU A 310 -1.37 16.00 22.02
C LEU A 310 -2.69 16.73 21.80
N LEU A 311 -3.69 16.54 22.67
CA LEU A 311 -4.96 17.28 22.60
C LEU A 311 -4.77 18.79 22.77
N ASN A 312 -3.90 19.20 23.69
CA ASN A 312 -3.62 20.60 23.99
C ASN A 312 -2.96 21.36 22.83
N ARG A 313 -2.38 20.65 21.85
CA ARG A 313 -1.84 21.25 20.62
C ARG A 313 -2.92 21.71 19.64
N TYR A 314 -4.15 21.23 19.80
CA TYR A 314 -5.25 21.58 18.92
C TYR A 314 -6.17 22.64 19.54
N GLU A 315 -6.71 23.50 18.69
CA GLU A 315 -7.81 24.39 19.04
C GLU A 315 -9.05 23.57 19.39
N GLN A 316 -9.79 24.01 20.40
CA GLN A 316 -11.07 23.42 20.72
C GLN A 316 -12.09 23.75 19.61
N PRO A 317 -13.06 22.86 19.34
CA PRO A 317 -14.09 23.15 18.35
C PRO A 317 -14.89 24.40 18.76
N PRO A 318 -15.15 25.34 17.84
CA PRO A 318 -15.84 26.60 18.15
C PRO A 318 -17.30 26.42 18.58
N ALA A 319 -17.89 25.25 18.37
CA ALA A 319 -19.20 24.85 18.87
C ALA A 319 -19.20 23.35 19.19
N ARG A 320 -20.19 22.87 19.97
CA ARG A 320 -20.38 21.42 20.20
C ARG A 320 -20.50 20.70 18.86
N TYR A 321 -19.43 20.03 18.44
CA TYR A 321 -19.37 19.29 17.19
C TYR A 321 -20.48 18.22 17.20
N ARG A 322 -21.55 18.45 16.42
CA ARG A 322 -22.64 17.48 16.24
C ARG A 322 -22.21 16.45 15.20
N THR A 323 -22.01 15.21 15.64
CA THR A 323 -21.86 14.07 14.75
C THR A 323 -23.23 13.73 14.14
N TYR A 324 -23.47 14.11 12.88
CA TYR A 324 -24.73 13.85 12.19
C TYR A 324 -24.87 12.42 11.65
N SER A 325 -23.82 11.57 11.72
CA SER A 325 -23.88 10.19 11.22
C SER A 325 -24.33 9.19 12.30
N ARG A 326 -25.35 8.38 11.99
CA ARG A 326 -25.83 7.25 12.81
C ARG A 326 -24.89 6.03 12.81
N GLY A 327 -23.58 6.23 12.68
CA GLY A 327 -22.60 5.15 12.58
C GLY A 327 -21.17 5.63 12.79
N ILE A 328 -20.23 4.69 12.92
CA ILE A 328 -18.81 4.99 13.09
C ILE A 328 -18.27 5.57 11.77
N PRO A 329 -17.77 6.81 11.78
CA PRO A 329 -17.07 7.37 10.64
C PRO A 329 -15.64 6.82 10.62
N TRP A 330 -15.34 5.99 9.61
CA TRP A 330 -14.04 5.38 9.45
C TRP A 330 -13.08 6.31 8.71
N LEU A 331 -11.94 6.55 9.34
CA LEU A 331 -10.92 7.50 8.90
C LEU A 331 -10.02 6.95 7.78
N MET A 332 -10.64 6.35 6.77
CA MET A 332 -9.96 5.80 5.59
C MET A 332 -9.42 6.91 4.69
N PRO A 333 -8.31 6.69 3.94
CA PRO A 333 -7.76 7.67 3.02
C PRO A 333 -8.84 8.33 2.14
N GLY A 334 -8.81 9.66 2.10
CA GLY A 334 -9.76 10.46 1.33
C GLY A 334 -11.03 10.74 2.11
N LYS A 335 -12.18 10.56 1.45
CA LYS A 335 -13.48 10.75 2.10
C LYS A 335 -13.68 9.72 3.22
N VAL A 336 -14.12 10.19 4.38
CA VAL A 336 -14.51 9.34 5.52
C VAL A 336 -15.55 8.31 5.08
N TRP A 337 -15.34 7.04 5.42
CA TRP A 337 -16.32 6.01 5.10
C TRP A 337 -17.36 5.95 6.22
N THR A 338 -18.63 6.00 5.84
CA THR A 338 -19.75 5.88 6.77
C THR A 338 -20.55 4.64 6.45
N SER A 339 -20.93 3.87 7.47
CA SER A 339 -21.98 2.88 7.32
C SER A 339 -23.35 3.54 7.48
N ARG A 340 -24.34 3.05 6.71
CA ARG A 340 -25.76 3.36 6.90
C ARG A 340 -26.45 2.13 7.49
N ASN A 341 -27.46 2.38 8.32
CA ASN A 341 -28.47 1.39 8.72
C ASN A 341 -27.86 0.05 9.10
N ASP A 342 -26.90 0.07 10.04
CA ASP A 342 -26.37 -1.16 10.62
C ASP A 342 -25.59 -2.08 9.65
N SER A 343 -25.20 -1.58 8.48
CA SER A 343 -24.43 -2.31 7.46
C SER A 343 -22.92 -2.04 7.55
N LEU A 344 -22.15 -2.68 6.66
CA LEU A 344 -20.75 -2.33 6.41
C LEU A 344 -20.62 -1.05 5.58
N PRO A 345 -19.50 -0.31 5.71
CA PRO A 345 -19.21 0.77 4.77
C PRO A 345 -19.05 0.19 3.35
N LEU A 346 -19.48 0.94 2.34
CA LEU A 346 -19.21 0.64 0.94
C LEU A 346 -17.91 1.34 0.53
N PRO A 347 -16.79 0.63 0.29
CA PRO A 347 -15.53 1.26 -0.09
C PRO A 347 -15.67 2.03 -1.42
N PRO A 348 -15.20 3.29 -1.51
CA PRO A 348 -15.17 4.04 -2.76
C PRO A 348 -14.07 3.55 -3.73
N TYR A 349 -13.11 2.77 -3.23
CA TYR A 349 -12.02 2.16 -3.98
C TYR A 349 -11.86 0.69 -3.58
N ASP A 350 -11.29 -0.12 -4.47
CA ASP A 350 -11.17 -1.57 -4.29
C ASP A 350 -9.89 -1.95 -3.55
N ARG A 351 -8.87 -1.08 -3.58
CA ARG A 351 -7.55 -1.33 -3.00
C ARG A 351 -6.92 -0.08 -2.41
N LEU A 352 -6.12 -0.27 -1.37
CA LEU A 352 -5.17 0.73 -0.88
C LEU A 352 -3.80 0.52 -1.51
N VAL A 353 -3.22 1.57 -2.06
CA VAL A 353 -1.86 1.55 -2.63
C VAL A 353 -1.00 2.60 -1.92
N ALA A 354 0.14 2.15 -1.40
CA ALA A 354 1.16 3.02 -0.82
C ALA A 354 2.25 3.30 -1.86
N ARG A 355 2.32 4.54 -2.33
CA ARG A 355 3.43 5.07 -3.13
C ARG A 355 4.27 5.99 -2.27
N GLN A 356 5.39 6.42 -2.80
CA GLN A 356 6.22 7.44 -2.18
C GLN A 356 6.92 8.27 -3.25
N THR A 357 7.40 9.45 -2.89
CA THR A 357 8.22 10.31 -3.73
C THR A 357 9.17 11.11 -2.85
N ILE A 358 10.04 11.92 -3.45
CA ILE A 358 10.89 12.84 -2.71
C ILE A 358 10.26 14.24 -2.68
N GLY A 359 10.49 14.98 -1.60
CA GLY A 359 10.04 16.35 -1.43
C GLY A 359 11.22 17.27 -1.14
N VAL A 360 11.27 18.41 -1.82
CA VAL A 360 12.32 19.43 -1.65
C VAL A 360 11.75 20.63 -0.91
N PRO A 361 12.32 21.07 0.21
CA PRO A 361 11.80 22.23 0.93
C PRO A 361 12.03 23.50 0.12
N VAL A 362 10.95 24.16 -0.28
CA VAL A 362 10.98 25.44 -1.04
C VAL A 362 10.41 26.61 -0.23
N GLY A 363 9.97 26.33 0.99
CA GLY A 363 9.54 27.31 1.98
C GLY A 363 9.54 26.70 3.39
N PRO A 364 9.23 27.49 4.42
CA PRO A 364 9.32 27.04 5.81
C PRO A 364 8.37 25.88 6.14
N CYS A 365 7.26 25.73 5.44
CA CYS A 365 6.32 24.61 5.62
C CYS A 365 5.89 24.00 4.29
N THR A 366 6.66 24.22 3.22
CA THR A 366 6.26 23.88 1.85
C THR A 366 7.31 23.01 1.18
N LEU A 367 6.89 21.86 0.66
CA LEU A 367 7.72 20.98 -0.16
C LEU A 367 7.28 21.04 -1.62
N LEU A 368 8.23 21.03 -2.54
CA LEU A 368 8.05 20.76 -3.95
C LEU A 368 8.12 19.25 -4.18
N VAL A 369 7.14 18.69 -4.87
CA VAL A 369 7.00 17.24 -5.12
C VAL A 369 6.55 16.99 -6.56
N ASP A 370 6.74 15.77 -7.02
CA ASP A 370 6.29 15.32 -8.34
C ASP A 370 4.76 15.22 -8.41
N ALA A 371 4.15 15.91 -9.38
CA ALA A 371 2.71 15.95 -9.60
C ALA A 371 2.17 14.61 -10.12
N THR A 372 2.94 13.91 -10.96
CA THR A 372 2.54 12.61 -11.52
C THR A 372 2.48 11.53 -10.44
N ALA A 373 3.43 11.52 -9.52
CA ALA A 373 3.46 10.63 -8.37
C ALA A 373 2.34 10.92 -7.37
N THR A 374 1.89 12.17 -7.26
CA THR A 374 0.91 12.63 -6.25
C THR A 374 -0.53 12.76 -6.79
N SER A 375 -0.72 12.71 -8.11
CA SER A 375 -2.04 12.82 -8.73
C SER A 375 -2.98 11.71 -8.30
N GLY A 376 -4.06 12.06 -7.60
CA GLY A 376 -5.02 11.11 -7.03
C GLY A 376 -4.66 10.57 -5.65
N ALA A 377 -3.59 11.08 -5.01
CA ALA A 377 -3.27 10.74 -3.63
C ALA A 377 -4.37 11.25 -2.72
N GLU A 378 -4.91 10.35 -1.90
CA GLU A 378 -5.99 10.64 -0.95
C GLU A 378 -5.43 11.15 0.38
N LEU A 379 -4.22 10.73 0.75
CA LEU A 379 -3.45 11.25 1.89
C LEU A 379 -1.96 11.30 1.54
N ALA A 380 -1.26 12.22 2.17
CA ALA A 380 0.19 12.33 2.09
C ALA A 380 0.81 12.55 3.48
N TYR A 381 2.01 12.00 3.67
CA TYR A 381 2.80 12.16 4.88
C TYR A 381 4.24 12.47 4.53
N VAL A 382 4.87 13.36 5.30
CA VAL A 382 6.30 13.67 5.19
C VAL A 382 7.02 13.02 6.35
N GLN A 383 8.05 12.25 6.02
CA GLN A 383 8.91 11.61 7.00
C GLN A 383 10.10 12.52 7.33
N LEU A 384 10.10 13.09 8.54
CA LEU A 384 11.23 13.87 9.06
C LEU A 384 12.28 12.98 9.72
N SER A 385 11.82 11.90 10.36
CA SER A 385 12.65 10.85 10.97
C SER A 385 11.87 9.52 10.91
N PRO A 386 12.47 8.37 11.28
CA PRO A 386 11.74 7.10 11.38
C PRO A 386 10.48 7.15 12.26
N GLU A 387 10.46 8.03 13.27
CA GLU A 387 9.35 8.16 14.23
C GLU A 387 8.46 9.39 13.96
N ALA A 388 8.97 10.38 13.22
CA ALA A 388 8.27 11.64 12.96
C ALA A 388 7.68 11.66 11.55
N LEU A 389 6.42 11.24 11.44
CA LEU A 389 5.58 11.37 10.25
C LEU A 389 4.57 12.49 10.46
N LEU A 390 4.53 13.43 9.53
CA LEU A 390 3.61 14.57 9.57
C LEU A 390 2.66 14.56 8.38
N PRO A 391 1.37 14.83 8.59
CA PRO A 391 0.42 14.95 7.49
C PRO A 391 0.81 16.11 6.57
N ALA A 392 0.72 15.86 5.27
CA ALA A 392 0.98 16.83 4.23
C ALA A 392 -0.26 17.00 3.35
N ARG A 393 -0.50 18.23 2.90
CA ARG A 393 -1.67 18.58 2.11
C ARG A 393 -1.22 19.08 0.75
N ALA A 394 -1.72 18.45 -0.30
CA ALA A 394 -1.52 18.96 -1.66
C ALA A 394 -2.11 20.36 -1.78
N SER A 395 -1.29 21.31 -2.23
CA SER A 395 -1.78 22.62 -2.62
C SER A 395 -2.72 22.42 -3.80
N ARG A 396 -3.90 23.04 -3.75
CA ARG A 396 -4.77 23.18 -4.92
C ARG A 396 -4.10 24.15 -5.89
N ALA A 397 -3.04 23.72 -6.54
CA ALA A 397 -2.44 24.49 -7.61
C ALA A 397 -3.52 24.63 -8.71
N SER A 398 -3.89 25.86 -9.05
CA SER A 398 -4.61 26.10 -10.31
C SER A 398 -3.77 25.46 -11.40
N SER A 399 -4.37 24.61 -12.23
CA SER A 399 -3.69 23.88 -13.30
C SER A 399 -2.62 24.76 -13.95
N TYR A 400 -1.36 24.42 -13.72
CA TYR A 400 -0.25 25.11 -14.35
C TYR A 400 -0.38 24.86 -15.85
N ARG A 401 -0.84 25.87 -16.59
CA ARG A 401 -0.73 25.88 -18.04
C ARG A 401 0.63 26.52 -18.35
N PRO A 402 1.61 25.77 -18.86
CA PRO A 402 2.84 26.38 -19.33
C PRO A 402 2.52 27.43 -20.40
N ALA A 403 3.44 28.39 -20.59
CA ALA A 403 3.36 29.24 -21.77
C ALA A 403 3.36 28.36 -23.03
N LYS A 404 2.67 28.79 -24.09
CA LYS A 404 2.60 28.05 -25.36
C LYS A 404 4.02 27.64 -25.80
N GLY A 405 4.24 26.36 -26.03
CA GLY A 405 5.55 25.80 -26.44
C GLY A 405 6.48 25.36 -25.30
N LYS A 406 6.17 25.63 -24.01
CA LYS A 406 6.96 25.09 -22.89
C LYS A 406 6.34 23.77 -22.40
N LEU A 407 7.17 22.78 -22.07
CA LEU A 407 6.73 21.51 -21.48
C LEU A 407 6.07 21.76 -20.10
N PRO A 408 4.91 21.14 -19.81
CA PRO A 408 4.33 21.20 -18.48
C PRO A 408 5.24 20.45 -17.51
N LEU A 409 5.77 21.16 -16.52
CA LEU A 409 6.52 20.50 -15.45
C LEU A 409 5.55 19.72 -14.57
N PRO A 410 5.78 18.42 -14.33
CA PRO A 410 4.95 17.62 -13.45
C PRO A 410 5.31 17.95 -11.99
N LEU A 411 5.13 19.19 -11.57
CA LEU A 411 5.47 19.65 -10.22
C LEU A 411 4.24 20.21 -9.51
N THR A 412 4.13 19.87 -8.23
CA THR A 412 3.14 20.44 -7.31
C THR A 412 3.81 20.70 -5.97
N THR A 413 3.08 21.32 -5.04
CA THR A 413 3.60 21.59 -3.69
C THR A 413 2.71 21.03 -2.62
N PHE A 414 3.35 20.56 -1.56
CA PHE A 414 2.69 20.13 -0.34
C PHE A 414 2.94 21.13 0.77
N THR A 415 1.90 21.47 1.52
CA THR A 415 2.03 22.18 2.80
C THR A 415 2.07 21.18 3.94
N VAL A 416 2.99 21.36 4.89
CA VAL A 416 3.20 20.51 6.06
C VAL A 416 3.07 21.38 7.33
N PRO A 417 1.86 21.59 7.85
CA PRO A 417 1.61 22.59 8.91
C PRO A 417 2.43 22.37 10.19
N GLY A 418 2.71 21.10 10.53
CA GLY A 418 3.45 20.72 11.72
C GLY A 418 4.98 20.74 11.57
N ALA A 419 5.52 21.19 10.43
CA ALA A 419 6.95 21.19 10.15
C ALA A 419 7.51 22.60 9.96
N ARG A 420 8.80 22.76 10.26
CA ARG A 420 9.64 23.90 9.85
C ARG A 420 10.86 23.40 9.11
N PHE A 421 10.98 23.73 7.83
CA PHE A 421 12.08 23.33 6.96
C PHE A 421 13.08 24.47 6.75
N LYS A 422 14.34 24.12 6.51
CA LYS A 422 15.32 25.00 5.87
C LYS A 422 15.14 24.90 4.35
N PRO A 423 14.60 25.93 3.68
CA PRO A 423 14.36 25.85 2.23
C PRO A 423 15.67 25.82 1.45
N VAL A 424 15.69 25.11 0.34
CA VAL A 424 16.76 25.24 -0.65
C VAL A 424 16.62 26.57 -1.39
N ASP A 425 17.75 27.20 -1.73
CA ASP A 425 17.75 28.43 -2.50
C ASP A 425 17.52 28.12 -3.99
N LEU A 426 16.29 28.28 -4.45
CA LEU A 426 15.94 28.15 -5.87
C LEU A 426 16.38 29.36 -6.70
N ALA A 427 16.67 30.51 -6.07
CA ALA A 427 17.07 31.73 -6.76
C ALA A 427 18.57 31.80 -7.01
N LYS A 428 19.38 31.11 -6.20
CA LYS A 428 20.84 31.00 -6.36
C LYS A 428 21.26 29.53 -6.54
N PRO A 429 20.88 28.91 -7.67
CA PRO A 429 21.30 27.55 -7.95
C PRO A 429 22.80 27.45 -8.22
N ALA A 430 23.32 26.23 -8.10
CA ALA A 430 24.68 25.94 -8.50
C ALA A 430 24.89 26.21 -10.00
N ALA A 431 25.93 26.96 -10.35
CA ALA A 431 26.38 27.06 -11.72
C ALA A 431 26.92 25.69 -12.17
N LEU A 432 26.39 25.17 -13.28
CA LEU A 432 26.74 23.86 -13.81
C LEU A 432 27.86 23.98 -14.84
N LYS A 433 28.93 23.20 -14.66
CA LYS A 433 30.05 23.09 -15.58
C LYS A 433 30.16 21.67 -16.12
N VAL A 434 30.61 21.53 -17.37
CA VAL A 434 30.93 20.21 -17.94
C VAL A 434 31.98 19.51 -17.07
N GLY A 435 31.78 18.22 -16.81
CA GLY A 435 32.60 17.40 -15.93
C GLY A 435 32.28 17.55 -14.43
N GLN A 436 31.44 18.51 -14.04
CA GLN A 436 31.07 18.70 -12.64
C GLN A 436 30.31 17.50 -12.08
N ARG A 437 30.70 17.09 -10.88
CA ARG A 437 30.04 16.00 -10.14
C ARG A 437 28.82 16.55 -9.40
N LEU A 438 27.71 15.85 -9.51
CA LEU A 438 26.46 16.13 -8.81
C LEU A 438 26.06 14.92 -7.97
N ILE A 439 25.54 15.19 -6.78
CA ILE A 439 24.91 14.18 -5.93
C ILE A 439 23.42 14.20 -6.18
N VAL A 440 22.88 13.10 -6.70
CA VAL A 440 21.45 12.89 -6.96
C VAL A 440 20.84 12.09 -5.82
N ARG A 441 19.78 12.63 -5.22
CA ARG A 441 18.95 11.95 -4.22
C ARG A 441 17.59 11.61 -4.81
N ALA A 442 17.19 10.35 -4.79
CA ALA A 442 15.94 9.87 -5.38
C ALA A 442 15.24 8.84 -4.48
N ALA A 443 13.94 8.64 -4.68
CA ALA A 443 13.17 7.63 -3.97
C ALA A 443 12.37 6.76 -4.95
N ASN A 444 12.23 5.47 -4.65
CA ASN A 444 11.38 4.58 -5.44
C ASN A 444 9.93 5.02 -5.35
N SER A 445 9.15 4.93 -6.42
CA SER A 445 7.74 5.29 -6.46
C SER A 445 6.85 4.36 -5.64
N TYR A 446 7.29 3.13 -5.37
CA TYR A 446 6.53 2.11 -4.64
C TYR A 446 7.28 1.64 -3.40
N ARG A 447 6.58 1.59 -2.27
CA ARG A 447 7.12 1.12 -0.99
C ARG A 447 7.64 -0.33 -1.04
N GLN A 448 7.05 -1.17 -1.89
CA GLN A 448 7.47 -2.56 -2.12
C GLN A 448 8.87 -2.70 -2.74
N MET A 449 9.42 -1.60 -3.31
CA MET A 449 10.78 -1.53 -3.82
C MET A 449 11.78 -1.01 -2.76
N GLY A 450 11.32 -0.73 -1.54
CA GLY A 450 12.11 -0.16 -0.44
C GLY A 450 11.80 1.32 -0.20
N THR A 451 11.94 1.78 1.05
CA THR A 451 11.56 3.13 1.54
C THR A 451 12.76 4.04 1.79
N GLY A 452 13.92 3.76 1.20
CA GLY A 452 15.12 4.60 1.36
C GLY A 452 15.18 5.73 0.34
N ILE A 453 15.84 6.83 0.71
CA ILE A 453 16.33 7.82 -0.25
C ILE A 453 17.67 7.31 -0.77
N ARG A 454 17.72 6.92 -2.04
CA ARG A 454 18.95 6.55 -2.73
C ARG A 454 19.78 7.80 -2.98
N THR A 455 21.09 7.69 -2.78
CA THR A 455 22.06 8.72 -3.15
C THR A 455 23.00 8.15 -4.19
N GLY A 456 23.27 8.90 -5.27
CA GLY A 456 24.21 8.50 -6.31
C GLY A 456 24.94 9.70 -6.89
N GLU A 457 26.13 9.46 -7.44
CA GLU A 457 26.92 10.49 -8.11
C GLU A 457 26.69 10.43 -9.63
N VAL A 458 26.53 11.59 -10.26
CA VAL A 458 26.44 11.74 -11.71
C VAL A 458 27.36 12.88 -12.16
N LYS A 459 27.82 12.85 -13.41
CA LYS A 459 28.63 13.92 -14.01
C LYS A 459 27.81 14.70 -15.02
N VAL A 460 28.01 16.01 -15.07
CA VAL A 460 27.47 16.87 -16.13
C VAL A 460 28.26 16.59 -17.42
N LEU A 461 27.59 16.12 -18.46
CA LEU A 461 28.21 15.82 -19.75
C LEU A 461 28.19 17.04 -20.68
N SER A 462 27.06 17.75 -20.71
CA SER A 462 26.90 18.96 -21.52
C SER A 462 25.94 19.93 -20.84
N VAL A 463 26.17 21.22 -21.08
CA VAL A 463 25.30 22.33 -20.66
C VAL A 463 25.06 23.17 -21.90
N GLY A 464 23.83 23.21 -22.38
CA GLY A 464 23.47 23.93 -23.61
C GLY A 464 22.06 24.52 -23.57
N PRO A 465 21.63 25.18 -24.66
CA PRO A 465 20.27 25.74 -24.77
C PRO A 465 19.19 24.67 -24.69
N ASP A 466 19.49 23.45 -25.15
CA ASP A 466 18.60 22.29 -25.13
C ASP A 466 18.49 21.62 -23.74
N GLY A 467 19.26 22.10 -22.76
CA GLY A 467 19.24 21.62 -21.38
C GLY A 467 20.58 21.07 -20.90
N VAL A 468 20.52 20.23 -19.87
CA VAL A 468 21.69 19.63 -19.23
C VAL A 468 21.63 18.13 -19.41
N GLN A 469 22.69 17.54 -19.96
CA GLN A 469 22.83 16.09 -20.04
C GLN A 469 23.71 15.60 -18.91
N LEU A 470 23.30 14.50 -18.27
CA LEU A 470 24.00 13.88 -17.16
C LEU A 470 24.46 12.48 -17.55
N SER A 471 25.57 12.03 -16.98
CA SER A 471 26.14 10.69 -17.22
C SER A 471 25.27 9.54 -16.68
N GLY A 472 24.27 9.87 -15.87
CA GLY A 472 23.32 8.94 -15.30
C GLY A 472 22.03 9.67 -14.92
N GLY A 473 21.04 8.92 -14.47
CA GLY A 473 19.73 9.48 -14.16
C GLY A 473 19.03 8.77 -13.01
N LEU A 474 17.71 8.90 -13.03
CA LEU A 474 16.85 8.10 -12.18
C LEU A 474 16.93 6.63 -12.59
N LEU A 475 16.60 5.72 -11.68
CA LEU A 475 16.38 4.31 -11.99
C LEU A 475 14.91 4.08 -12.38
N PRO A 476 14.58 3.02 -13.14
CA PRO A 476 13.19 2.64 -13.38
C PRO A 476 12.39 2.57 -12.07
N GLY A 477 11.22 3.18 -12.03
CA GLY A 477 10.38 3.28 -10.85
C GLY A 477 10.80 4.36 -9.86
N GLU A 478 11.57 5.37 -10.25
CA GLU A 478 11.79 6.60 -9.49
C GLU A 478 11.11 7.76 -10.22
N ALA A 479 10.11 8.39 -9.60
CA ALA A 479 9.36 9.48 -10.25
C ALA A 479 10.18 10.79 -10.31
N MET A 480 10.93 11.08 -9.25
CA MET A 480 11.70 12.31 -9.13
C MET A 480 12.99 12.11 -8.33
N GLY A 481 14.03 12.88 -8.71
CA GLY A 481 15.26 13.01 -7.96
C GLY A 481 15.75 14.45 -7.91
N VAL A 482 16.66 14.72 -7.00
CA VAL A 482 17.11 16.07 -6.64
C VAL A 482 18.62 16.08 -6.74
N ALA A 483 19.16 16.97 -7.57
CA ALA A 483 20.60 17.09 -7.81
C ALA A 483 21.19 18.22 -6.97
N PHE A 484 22.37 17.97 -6.39
CA PHE A 484 23.14 18.94 -5.62
C PHE A 484 24.59 18.99 -6.13
N ALA A 485 25.15 20.20 -6.23
CA ALA A 485 26.57 20.42 -6.39
C ALA A 485 27.16 20.82 -5.03
N GLY A 486 27.79 19.88 -4.34
CA GLY A 486 28.11 20.04 -2.92
C GLY A 486 26.83 20.15 -2.10
N GLN A 487 26.64 21.28 -1.40
CA GLN A 487 25.41 21.57 -0.62
C GLN A 487 24.42 22.46 -1.39
N THR A 488 24.78 22.93 -2.58
CA THR A 488 23.97 23.86 -3.35
C THR A 488 23.04 23.10 -4.29
N PHE A 489 21.76 23.48 -4.29
CA PHE A 489 20.77 22.90 -5.18
C PHE A 489 21.13 23.14 -6.66
N ALA A 490 21.13 22.07 -7.45
CA ALA A 490 21.56 22.09 -8.85
C ALA A 490 20.41 21.86 -9.84
N GLY A 491 19.32 21.18 -9.44
CA GLY A 491 18.18 20.92 -10.31
C GLY A 491 17.36 19.71 -9.86
N LEU A 492 16.36 19.35 -10.67
CA LEU A 492 15.56 18.13 -10.48
C LEU A 492 15.72 17.19 -11.67
N LEU A 493 15.55 15.89 -11.42
CA LEU A 493 15.30 14.89 -12.46
C LEU A 493 13.87 14.39 -12.31
N THR A 494 13.15 14.20 -13.41
CA THR A 494 11.80 13.63 -13.42
C THR A 494 11.66 12.50 -14.46
N ALA A 495 10.55 11.76 -14.40
CA ALA A 495 10.04 10.88 -15.47
C ALA A 495 10.71 9.50 -15.66
N ARG A 496 10.72 8.65 -14.63
CA ARG A 496 11.00 7.19 -14.79
C ARG A 496 10.01 6.26 -14.10
N ASP A 497 8.75 6.67 -13.92
CA ASP A 497 7.73 5.90 -13.19
C ASP A 497 6.58 5.36 -14.08
N ASP A 498 6.75 5.33 -15.40
CA ASP A 498 5.77 4.73 -16.32
C ASP A 498 6.10 3.25 -16.59
N PRO A 499 5.32 2.28 -16.07
CA PRO A 499 5.61 0.86 -16.28
C PRO A 499 5.50 0.43 -17.76
N GLN A 500 4.80 1.18 -18.61
CA GLN A 500 4.65 0.85 -20.03
C GLN A 500 5.84 1.31 -20.88
N ALA A 501 6.51 2.37 -20.46
CA ALA A 501 7.65 2.91 -21.18
C ALA A 501 8.89 1.97 -21.09
N PRO A 502 9.71 1.90 -22.15
CA PRO A 502 11.06 1.31 -22.08
C PRO A 502 11.84 1.92 -20.90
N GLY A 503 12.39 1.07 -20.03
CA GLY A 503 13.12 1.53 -18.83
C GLY A 503 12.31 2.39 -17.85
N GLY A 504 10.99 2.41 -17.89
CA GLY A 504 10.21 3.33 -17.05
C GLY A 504 10.06 4.75 -17.62
N GLY A 505 10.66 5.05 -18.78
CA GLY A 505 10.77 6.39 -19.35
C GLY A 505 12.20 6.95 -19.29
N SER A 506 12.38 8.15 -19.85
CA SER A 506 13.66 8.86 -19.90
C SER A 506 13.73 9.92 -18.80
N SER A 507 14.84 9.94 -18.06
CA SER A 507 15.09 11.02 -17.09
C SER A 507 15.21 12.36 -17.80
N VAL A 508 14.43 13.34 -17.36
CA VAL A 508 14.52 14.73 -17.83
C VAL A 508 15.10 15.59 -16.71
N PHE A 509 16.20 16.28 -17.00
CA PHE A 509 16.78 17.26 -16.07
C PHE A 509 16.05 18.60 -16.19
N VAL A 510 15.44 19.05 -15.10
CA VAL A 510 14.77 20.34 -15.01
C VAL A 510 15.74 21.35 -14.41
N SER A 511 16.16 22.32 -15.24
CA SER A 511 17.14 23.32 -14.82
C SER A 511 16.56 24.25 -13.75
N PRO A 512 17.41 24.79 -12.86
CA PRO A 512 16.99 25.72 -11.83
C PRO A 512 16.29 26.97 -12.33
N THR A 513 16.68 27.49 -13.51
CA THR A 513 16.04 28.67 -14.11
C THR A 513 14.54 28.40 -14.36
N VAL A 514 14.21 27.22 -14.89
CA VAL A 514 12.82 26.82 -15.12
C VAL A 514 12.08 26.64 -13.78
N LEU A 515 12.76 26.12 -12.75
CA LEU A 515 12.19 25.97 -11.42
C LEU A 515 11.96 27.32 -10.71
N ALA A 516 12.86 28.29 -10.90
CA ALA A 516 12.72 29.64 -10.38
C ALA A 516 11.54 30.36 -11.04
N GLU A 517 11.38 30.26 -12.37
CA GLU A 517 10.20 30.76 -13.08
C GLU A 517 8.91 30.12 -12.56
N TRP A 518 8.92 28.79 -12.40
CA TRP A 518 7.79 28.04 -11.86
C TRP A 518 7.46 28.50 -10.43
N ALA A 519 8.45 28.62 -9.55
CA ALA A 519 8.28 29.02 -8.16
C ALA A 519 7.77 30.46 -8.02
N ALA A 520 8.29 31.39 -8.82
CA ALA A 520 7.85 32.78 -8.85
C ALA A 520 6.38 32.91 -9.26
N ARG A 521 5.91 32.07 -10.20
CA ARG A 521 4.49 31.99 -10.58
C ARG A 521 3.65 31.32 -9.50
N ALA A 522 4.13 30.21 -8.95
CA ALA A 522 3.43 29.45 -7.92
C ALA A 522 3.23 30.29 -6.64
N LYS A 523 4.18 31.16 -6.28
CA LYS A 523 4.06 32.11 -5.16
C LYS A 523 2.81 32.99 -5.24
N ARG A 524 2.40 33.40 -6.44
CA ARG A 524 1.15 34.16 -6.65
C ARG A 524 -0.09 33.33 -6.35
N SER A 525 -0.07 32.05 -6.74
CA SER A 525 -1.15 31.11 -6.43
C SER A 525 -1.20 30.74 -4.94
N PHE A 526 -0.05 30.68 -4.26
CA PHE A 526 0.02 30.41 -2.81
C PHE A 526 -0.42 31.60 -1.95
N ALA A 527 -0.12 32.83 -2.38
CA ALA A 527 -0.50 34.04 -1.65
C ALA A 527 -2.02 34.24 -1.60
N ARG A 528 -2.75 33.68 -2.58
CA ARG A 528 -4.22 33.57 -2.50
C ARG A 528 -4.56 32.57 -1.40
N ARG A 529 -4.66 33.05 -0.15
CA ARG A 529 -5.30 32.32 0.94
C ARG A 529 -6.60 31.75 0.38
N SER A 530 -6.75 30.43 0.42
CA SER A 530 -8.01 29.77 0.09
C SER A 530 -9.06 30.24 1.11
N SER A 531 -9.67 31.40 0.83
CA SER A 531 -10.79 31.96 1.60
C SER A 531 -11.99 31.01 1.59
N TYR A 532 -12.04 30.09 0.62
CA TYR A 532 -13.02 29.02 0.49
C TYR A 532 -12.54 27.70 1.08
N GLY A 533 -12.38 27.66 2.40
CA GLY A 533 -12.03 26.46 3.12
C GLY A 533 -12.93 26.24 4.32
N TYR A 534 -14.11 25.65 4.11
CA TYR A 534 -14.92 24.97 5.13
C TYR A 534 -14.18 23.75 5.74
N SER A 535 -12.89 23.88 6.05
CA SER A 535 -12.20 22.90 6.88
C SER A 535 -12.70 23.10 8.31
N ARG A 536 -13.77 22.37 8.62
CA ARG A 536 -14.32 22.20 9.97
C ARG A 536 -13.47 21.20 10.79
N GLY A 537 -12.19 21.07 10.48
CA GLY A 537 -11.25 20.24 11.24
C GLY A 537 -10.62 21.04 12.38
N PRO A 538 -10.06 20.36 13.39
CA PRO A 538 -9.25 21.04 14.39
C PRO A 538 -8.00 21.64 13.74
N ARG A 539 -7.62 22.81 14.23
CA ARG A 539 -6.39 23.48 13.81
C ARG A 539 -5.33 23.28 14.88
N LEU A 540 -4.09 23.10 14.47
CA LEU A 540 -2.97 23.22 15.39
C LEU A 540 -2.91 24.68 15.86
N LYS A 541 -2.73 24.89 17.16
CA LYS A 541 -2.52 26.22 17.72
C LYS A 541 -1.25 26.84 17.11
N ALA A 542 -1.23 28.16 16.98
CA ALA A 542 -0.13 28.88 16.32
C ALA A 542 1.23 28.68 17.03
N ASP A 543 1.20 28.50 18.35
CA ASP A 543 2.33 28.25 19.25
C ASP A 543 2.71 26.76 19.34
N ALA A 544 1.97 25.85 18.69
CA ALA A 544 2.29 24.43 18.73
C ALA A 544 3.69 24.18 18.18
N ILE A 545 4.54 23.51 18.97
CA ILE A 545 5.91 23.15 18.57
C ILE A 545 5.87 22.43 17.23
N LYS A 546 6.57 23.00 16.26
CA LYS A 546 6.76 22.42 14.92
C LYS A 546 8.04 21.62 14.93
N ALA A 547 7.99 20.42 14.37
CA ALA A 547 9.19 19.64 14.17
C ALA A 547 10.07 20.33 13.11
N SER A 548 11.36 20.48 13.39
CA SER A 548 12.32 21.07 12.47
C SER A 548 13.27 20.02 11.92
N SER A 549 13.74 20.23 10.70
CA SER A 549 14.77 19.41 10.08
C SER A 549 15.51 20.21 9.02
N ASP A 550 16.84 20.08 9.01
CA ASP A 550 17.74 20.72 8.06
C ASP A 550 18.05 19.84 6.84
N SER A 551 17.40 18.67 6.73
CA SER A 551 17.58 17.83 5.55
C SER A 551 17.14 18.57 4.28
N PRO A 552 17.95 18.56 3.20
CA PRO A 552 17.59 19.23 1.96
C PRO A 552 16.56 18.45 1.14
N VAL A 553 16.21 17.23 1.56
CA VAL A 553 15.20 16.38 0.92
C VAL A 553 14.45 15.55 1.96
N PHE A 554 13.20 15.22 1.68
CA PHE A 554 12.34 14.42 2.55
C PHE A 554 11.65 13.32 1.77
N LEU A 555 11.43 12.17 2.43
CA LEU A 555 10.58 11.14 1.86
C LEU A 555 9.11 11.50 2.10
N VAL A 556 8.32 11.44 1.03
CA VAL A 556 6.89 11.73 1.05
C VAL A 556 6.13 10.45 0.78
N HIS A 557 5.41 9.94 1.75
CA HIS A 557 4.54 8.77 1.62
C HIS A 557 3.17 9.20 1.13
N LEU A 558 2.61 8.44 0.19
CA LEU A 558 1.36 8.76 -0.48
C LEU A 558 0.43 7.55 -0.42
N LEU A 559 -0.81 7.76 0.01
CA LEU A 559 -1.84 6.73 0.04
C LEU A 559 -2.89 7.00 -1.02
N PHE A 560 -3.16 5.98 -1.83
CA PHE A 560 -4.14 6.02 -2.91
C PHE A 560 -5.27 5.04 -2.63
N GLY A 561 -6.48 5.50 -2.91
CA GLY A 561 -7.62 4.63 -3.13
C GLY A 561 -7.69 4.26 -4.61
N GLU A 562 -7.29 3.04 -4.97
CA GLU A 562 -7.39 2.60 -6.36
C GLU A 562 -8.79 2.02 -6.62
N ARG A 563 -9.53 2.68 -7.51
CA ARG A 563 -10.71 2.10 -8.15
C ARG A 563 -10.28 1.64 -9.55
N PRO A 564 -10.58 0.41 -9.98
CA PRO A 564 -10.45 0.08 -11.39
C PRO A 564 -11.28 1.11 -12.15
N PRO A 565 -10.74 1.76 -13.20
CA PRO A 565 -11.47 2.79 -13.91
C PRO A 565 -12.84 2.25 -14.37
N VAL A 566 -13.79 3.11 -14.75
CA VAL A 566 -14.93 2.64 -15.56
C VAL A 566 -14.35 2.19 -16.91
N SER A 567 -14.86 1.12 -17.53
CA SER A 567 -14.28 0.60 -18.79
C SER A 567 -14.10 1.79 -19.71
N LEU A 568 -12.92 1.91 -20.32
CA LEU A 568 -12.81 2.77 -21.49
C LEU A 568 -13.79 2.12 -22.45
N THR A 569 -15.03 2.64 -22.52
CA THR A 569 -15.92 2.40 -23.63
C THR A 569 -15.06 2.76 -24.84
N LYS A 570 -14.73 1.72 -25.61
CA LYS A 570 -13.86 1.83 -26.78
C LYS A 570 -14.46 2.82 -27.76
#